data_AF-A0A2E0QSC1-F1
#
_entry.id   AF-A0A2E0QSC1-F1
#
_cell.length_a   1.000
_cell.length_b   1.000
_cell.length_c   1.000
_cell.angle_alpha   90.00
_cell.angle_beta   90.00
_cell.angle_gamma   90.00
#
_symmetry.space_group_name_H-M   'P 1'
#
loop_
_entity.id
_entity.type
_entity.pdbx_description
1 polymer ?
#
loop_
_entity_poly.entity_id
_entity_poly.type
_entity_poly.pdbx_seq_one_letter_code
_entity_poly.pdbx_strand_id
1 'polypeptide(L)'
;MQSMKVALNTDSPLSRLLSFLAQEFPSERNCPSNFDQFQRLDGELDRAVYESQIFHLARRMIILAQFAVRNSASYNEAKLIKEAIEEVFDTTIVSKQGTLYQLVYECYVASKKKLPASQKSQLTKSAKKSAANCYFCGVELTYKSKTDDDFCEAEHFLPRSLGGGNDVSNVKHACKKCNSLKKSRIAGSDLHFESLVYPFTDEGPNRINQFHIFAAKYFREPVCTICGKSASSQGGLNIRHENANDAWHLFNINLICFKCSESP
;
A
#
# COMPACT_ATOMS: atom_id res chain seq x y z
N MET A 1 6.95 -9.06 6.43
CA MET A 1 5.77 -9.41 7.24
C MET A 1 5.07 -8.21 7.85
N GLN A 2 5.69 -7.08 8.20
CA GLN A 2 4.98 -5.96 8.84
C GLN A 2 4.01 -5.24 7.88
N SER A 3 4.46 -4.87 6.68
CA SER A 3 3.65 -4.26 5.60
C SER A 3 2.52 -5.16 5.13
N MET A 4 2.81 -6.45 4.92
CA MET A 4 1.76 -7.43 4.66
C MET A 4 0.83 -7.57 5.87
N LYS A 5 1.32 -7.66 7.11
CA LYS A 5 0.48 -7.72 8.33
C LYS A 5 -0.51 -6.55 8.40
N VAL A 6 -0.12 -5.33 8.03
CA VAL A 6 -1.06 -4.18 8.02
C VAL A 6 -2.11 -4.32 6.91
N ALA A 7 -1.72 -4.78 5.71
CA ALA A 7 -2.68 -5.15 4.65
C ALA A 7 -3.66 -6.24 5.11
N LEU A 8 -3.18 -7.21 5.90
CA LEU A 8 -3.96 -8.35 6.39
C LEU A 8 -4.92 -8.01 7.55
N ASN A 9 -4.80 -6.85 8.18
CA ASN A 9 -5.66 -6.45 9.29
C ASN A 9 -7.05 -5.93 8.86
N THR A 10 -7.33 -5.91 7.55
CA THR A 10 -8.68 -5.60 7.04
C THR A 10 -9.40 -6.89 6.65
N ASP A 11 -10.71 -6.98 6.89
CA ASP A 11 -11.53 -8.11 6.42
C ASP A 11 -11.97 -7.96 4.95
N SER A 12 -11.20 -7.20 4.17
CA SER A 12 -11.54 -6.94 2.77
C SER A 12 -11.27 -8.17 1.89
N PRO A 13 -11.98 -8.32 0.75
CA PRO A 13 -11.68 -9.36 -0.23
C PRO A 13 -10.21 -9.35 -0.68
N LEU A 14 -9.64 -8.16 -0.94
CA LEU A 14 -8.23 -8.06 -1.33
C LEU A 14 -7.29 -8.58 -0.24
N SER A 15 -7.51 -8.22 1.02
CA SER A 15 -6.73 -8.74 2.15
C SER A 15 -6.78 -10.27 2.25
N ARG A 16 -7.96 -10.86 2.06
CA ARG A 16 -8.14 -12.32 2.05
C ARG A 16 -7.44 -12.98 0.86
N LEU A 17 -7.49 -12.39 -0.33
CA LEU A 17 -6.73 -12.86 -1.49
C LEU A 17 -5.22 -12.80 -1.26
N LEU A 18 -4.70 -11.69 -0.71
CA LEU A 18 -3.28 -11.53 -0.41
C LEU A 18 -2.80 -12.55 0.63
N SER A 19 -3.61 -12.79 1.68
CA SER A 19 -3.33 -13.83 2.68
C SER A 19 -3.26 -15.22 2.03
N PHE A 20 -4.24 -15.52 1.19
CA PHE A 20 -4.33 -16.80 0.48
C PHE A 20 -3.10 -17.02 -0.40
N LEU A 21 -2.75 -16.05 -1.25
CA LEU A 21 -1.58 -16.17 -2.13
C LEU A 21 -0.28 -16.32 -1.33
N ALA A 22 -0.13 -15.61 -0.21
CA ALA A 22 1.06 -15.75 0.63
C ALA A 22 1.15 -17.10 1.36
N GLN A 23 0.02 -17.80 1.55
CA GLN A 23 0.00 -19.15 2.10
C GLN A 23 0.31 -20.21 1.04
N GLU A 24 -0.22 -20.04 -0.18
CA GLU A 24 0.04 -20.96 -1.31
C GLU A 24 1.46 -20.83 -1.86
N PHE A 25 2.02 -19.63 -1.81
CA PHE A 25 3.37 -19.32 -2.29
C PHE A 25 4.24 -18.82 -1.14
N PRO A 26 4.52 -19.63 -0.11
CA PRO A 26 5.31 -19.19 1.02
C PRO A 26 6.70 -18.80 0.54
N SER A 27 7.21 -17.70 1.08
CA SER A 27 8.61 -17.36 0.87
C SER A 27 9.49 -18.46 1.46
N GLU A 28 10.40 -19.03 0.67
CA GLU A 28 11.41 -20.00 1.09
C GLU A 28 12.46 -19.32 2.01
N ARG A 29 12.01 -18.83 3.17
CA ARG A 29 12.67 -17.75 3.91
C ARG A 29 13.44 -18.24 5.14
N ASN A 30 14.30 -19.23 4.97
CA ASN A 30 15.21 -19.66 6.04
C ASN A 30 16.65 -19.11 5.92
N CYS A 31 16.95 -18.25 4.94
CA CYS A 31 18.20 -17.49 4.91
C CYS A 31 17.97 -16.16 4.15
N PRO A 32 18.42 -15.00 4.66
CA PRO A 32 18.49 -13.80 3.84
C PRO A 32 19.33 -14.12 2.61
N SER A 33 18.87 -13.73 1.42
CA SER A 33 19.62 -13.93 0.19
C SER A 33 21.01 -13.34 0.34
N ASN A 34 21.99 -13.90 -0.36
CA ASN A 34 23.35 -13.34 -0.38
C ASN A 34 23.35 -11.84 -0.74
N PHE A 35 22.36 -11.38 -1.52
CA PHE A 35 22.16 -9.96 -1.85
C PHE A 35 21.75 -9.11 -0.65
N ASP A 36 20.81 -9.60 0.16
CA ASP A 36 20.34 -8.89 1.34
C ASP A 36 21.44 -8.81 2.42
N GLN A 37 22.19 -9.90 2.62
CA GLN A 37 23.38 -9.90 3.50
C GLN A 37 24.47 -8.96 3.00
N PHE A 38 24.72 -8.95 1.68
CA PHE A 38 25.70 -8.06 1.06
C PHE A 38 25.35 -6.58 1.29
N GLN A 39 24.06 -6.23 1.25
CA GLN A 39 23.56 -4.88 1.50
C GLN A 39 23.27 -4.57 2.98
N ARG A 40 23.40 -5.56 3.88
CA ARG A 40 23.11 -5.45 5.32
C ARG A 40 21.68 -4.97 5.61
N LEU A 41 20.69 -5.57 4.93
CA LEU A 41 19.29 -5.16 4.99
C LEU A 41 18.40 -6.07 5.85
N ASP A 42 18.96 -7.04 6.56
CA ASP A 42 18.26 -7.90 7.55
C ASP A 42 16.93 -8.52 7.05
N GLY A 43 16.91 -8.93 5.79
CA GLY A 43 15.81 -9.54 5.07
C GLY A 43 14.75 -8.56 4.57
N GLU A 44 14.99 -7.24 4.63
CA GLU A 44 14.06 -6.23 4.13
C GLU A 44 13.91 -6.26 2.61
N LEU A 45 15.00 -6.46 1.86
CA LEU A 45 14.95 -6.51 0.40
C LEU A 45 14.20 -7.75 -0.06
N ASP A 46 14.57 -8.92 0.46
CA ASP A 46 13.89 -10.19 0.15
C ASP A 46 12.38 -10.10 0.45
N ARG A 47 12.03 -9.44 1.56
CA ARG A 47 10.65 -9.19 1.94
C ARG A 47 9.94 -8.29 0.95
N ALA A 48 10.55 -7.17 0.56
CA ALA A 48 9.96 -6.23 -0.36
C ALA A 48 9.74 -6.87 -1.74
N VAL A 49 10.71 -7.62 -2.24
CA VAL A 49 10.63 -8.38 -3.51
C VAL A 49 9.47 -9.38 -3.45
N TYR A 50 9.43 -10.20 -2.40
CA TYR A 50 8.36 -11.18 -2.22
C TYR A 50 6.97 -10.53 -2.17
N GLU A 51 6.79 -9.49 -1.36
CA GLU A 51 5.51 -8.79 -1.26
C GLU A 51 5.10 -8.18 -2.61
N SER A 52 6.06 -7.60 -3.34
CA SER A 52 5.84 -7.06 -4.68
C SER A 52 5.34 -8.14 -5.65
N GLN A 53 5.90 -9.34 -5.60
CA GLN A 53 5.46 -10.47 -6.42
C GLN A 53 4.02 -10.90 -6.10
N ILE A 54 3.68 -11.01 -4.81
CA ILE A 54 2.31 -11.34 -4.37
C ILE A 54 1.32 -10.27 -4.83
N PHE A 55 1.67 -8.98 -4.69
CA PHE A 55 0.84 -7.87 -5.13
C PHE A 55 0.65 -7.84 -6.64
N HIS A 56 1.72 -8.10 -7.39
CA HIS A 56 1.68 -8.18 -8.84
C HIS A 56 0.75 -9.31 -9.31
N LEU A 57 0.86 -10.50 -8.69
CA LEU A 57 0.01 -11.65 -8.99
C LEU A 57 -1.48 -11.34 -8.74
N ALA A 58 -1.81 -10.84 -7.54
CA ALA A 58 -3.18 -10.46 -7.19
C ALA A 58 -3.74 -9.42 -8.17
N ARG A 59 -2.96 -8.38 -8.49
CA ARG A 59 -3.33 -7.32 -9.43
C ARG A 59 -3.62 -7.88 -10.82
N ARG A 60 -2.77 -8.76 -11.34
CA ARG A 60 -2.99 -9.38 -12.66
C ARG A 60 -4.27 -10.19 -12.69
N MET A 61 -4.52 -11.02 -11.69
CA MET A 61 -5.75 -11.83 -11.60
C MET A 61 -7.00 -10.95 -11.57
N ILE A 62 -7.01 -9.87 -10.77
CA ILE A 62 -8.16 -8.97 -10.66
C ILE A 62 -8.38 -8.15 -11.93
N ILE A 63 -7.33 -7.65 -12.56
CA ILE A 63 -7.43 -6.92 -13.83
C ILE A 63 -7.93 -7.85 -14.94
N LEU A 64 -7.44 -9.09 -14.98
CA LEU A 64 -7.90 -10.09 -15.92
C LEU A 64 -9.38 -10.42 -15.72
N ALA A 65 -9.82 -10.59 -14.47
CA ALA A 65 -11.23 -10.77 -14.13
C ALA A 65 -12.10 -9.59 -14.61
N GLN A 66 -11.64 -8.35 -14.38
CA GLN A 66 -12.32 -7.14 -14.85
C GLN A 66 -12.39 -7.08 -16.38
N PHE A 67 -11.33 -7.49 -17.07
CA PHE A 67 -11.27 -7.53 -18.52
C PHE A 67 -12.21 -8.60 -19.10
N ALA A 68 -12.16 -9.83 -18.59
CA ALA A 68 -12.97 -10.94 -19.06
C ALA A 68 -14.47 -10.64 -18.98
N VAL A 69 -14.93 -10.06 -17.87
CA VAL A 69 -16.35 -9.71 -17.71
C VAL A 69 -16.74 -8.51 -18.58
N ARG A 70 -15.87 -7.50 -18.75
CA ARG A 70 -16.18 -6.34 -19.58
C ARG A 70 -16.35 -6.69 -21.06
N ASN A 71 -15.64 -7.70 -21.54
CA ASN A 71 -15.62 -8.08 -22.96
C ASN A 71 -16.55 -9.26 -23.29
N SER A 72 -17.39 -9.69 -22.35
CA SER A 72 -18.30 -10.82 -22.57
C SER A 72 -19.76 -10.38 -22.52
N ALA A 73 -20.58 -10.99 -23.38
CA ALA A 73 -22.03 -10.90 -23.31
C ALA A 73 -22.66 -11.92 -22.34
N SER A 74 -21.85 -12.80 -21.74
CA SER A 74 -22.32 -13.86 -20.84
C SER A 74 -22.76 -13.29 -19.49
N TYR A 75 -23.87 -13.82 -18.96
CA TYR A 75 -24.42 -13.44 -17.65
C TYR A 75 -23.71 -14.12 -16.47
N ASN A 76 -22.87 -15.14 -16.72
CA ASN A 76 -22.18 -15.87 -15.66
C ASN A 76 -20.75 -15.33 -15.46
N GLU A 77 -20.66 -14.20 -14.76
CA GLU A 77 -19.39 -13.52 -14.46
C GLU A 77 -18.37 -14.45 -13.77
N ALA A 78 -18.82 -15.31 -12.85
CA ALA A 78 -17.94 -16.21 -12.10
C ALA A 78 -17.27 -17.26 -13.01
N LYS A 79 -18.02 -17.83 -13.95
CA LYS A 79 -17.48 -18.78 -14.93
C LYS A 79 -16.44 -18.11 -15.84
N LEU A 80 -16.74 -16.91 -16.35
CA LEU A 80 -15.80 -16.16 -17.19
C LEU A 80 -14.49 -15.85 -16.48
N ILE A 81 -14.58 -15.44 -15.21
CA ILE A 81 -13.41 -15.12 -14.40
C ILE A 81 -12.55 -16.37 -14.20
N LYS A 82 -13.18 -17.51 -13.86
CA LYS A 82 -12.47 -18.78 -13.74
C LYS A 82 -11.72 -19.14 -15.03
N GLU A 83 -12.42 -19.15 -16.16
CA GLU A 83 -11.85 -19.51 -17.47
C GLU A 83 -10.67 -18.60 -17.85
N ALA A 84 -10.81 -17.29 -17.64
CA ALA A 84 -9.74 -16.34 -17.93
C ALA A 84 -8.50 -16.57 -17.04
N ILE A 85 -8.69 -16.91 -15.76
CA ILE A 85 -7.57 -17.21 -14.86
C ILE A 85 -6.87 -18.51 -15.29
N GLU A 86 -7.63 -19.55 -15.63
CA GLU A 86 -7.08 -20.84 -16.10
C GLU A 86 -6.36 -20.73 -17.45
N GLU A 87 -6.73 -19.76 -18.30
CA GLU A 87 -6.04 -19.49 -19.57
C GLU A 87 -4.64 -18.88 -19.38
N VAL A 88 -4.46 -18.06 -18.34
CA VAL A 88 -3.23 -17.26 -18.16
C VAL A 88 -2.29 -17.82 -17.08
N PHE A 89 -2.84 -18.54 -16.10
CA PHE A 89 -2.10 -19.05 -14.95
C PHE A 89 -2.20 -20.57 -14.89
N ASP A 90 -1.08 -21.22 -14.59
CA ASP A 90 -1.09 -22.61 -14.17
C ASP A 90 -1.65 -22.69 -12.75
N THR A 91 -2.96 -22.91 -12.63
CA THR A 91 -3.63 -23.04 -11.34
C THR A 91 -3.44 -24.42 -10.72
N THR A 92 -2.84 -25.39 -11.42
CA THR A 92 -2.63 -26.75 -10.91
C THR A 92 -1.66 -26.79 -9.73
N ILE A 93 -0.79 -25.78 -9.62
CA ILE A 93 0.13 -25.62 -8.49
C ILE A 93 -0.55 -25.08 -7.22
N VAL A 94 -1.78 -24.58 -7.32
CA VAL A 94 -2.54 -24.02 -6.19
C VAL A 94 -3.40 -25.12 -5.57
N SER A 95 -3.22 -25.36 -4.27
CA SER A 95 -3.88 -26.47 -3.57
C SER A 95 -5.40 -26.32 -3.49
N LYS A 96 -5.89 -25.08 -3.41
CA LYS A 96 -7.31 -24.73 -3.24
C LYS A 96 -7.81 -23.80 -4.35
N GLN A 97 -7.80 -24.29 -5.59
CA GLN A 97 -8.23 -23.52 -6.77
C GLN A 97 -9.62 -22.87 -6.63
N GLY A 98 -10.60 -23.61 -6.09
CA GLY A 98 -11.96 -23.07 -5.87
C GLY A 98 -11.96 -21.83 -4.97
N THR A 99 -11.13 -21.84 -3.92
CA THR A 99 -10.95 -20.68 -3.03
C THR A 99 -10.29 -19.51 -3.76
N LEU A 100 -9.27 -19.77 -4.58
CA LEU A 100 -8.64 -18.74 -5.41
C LEU A 100 -9.68 -18.03 -6.30
N TYR A 101 -10.47 -18.80 -7.06
CA TYR A 101 -11.47 -18.24 -7.97
C TYR A 101 -12.53 -17.43 -7.21
N GLN A 102 -12.99 -17.94 -6.07
CA GLN A 102 -13.94 -17.24 -5.23
C GLN A 102 -13.38 -15.91 -4.72
N LEU A 103 -12.14 -15.89 -4.22
CA LEU A 103 -11.51 -14.67 -3.70
C LEU A 103 -11.27 -13.63 -4.81
N VAL A 104 -10.86 -14.06 -6.00
CA VAL A 104 -10.72 -13.16 -7.17
C VAL A 104 -12.09 -12.59 -7.57
N TYR A 105 -13.13 -13.41 -7.59
CA TYR A 105 -14.51 -12.97 -7.86
C TYR A 105 -14.99 -11.93 -6.84
N GLU A 106 -14.75 -12.17 -5.54
CA GLU A 106 -15.11 -11.24 -4.48
C GLU A 106 -14.37 -9.91 -4.61
N CYS A 107 -13.08 -9.93 -4.97
CA CYS A 107 -12.30 -8.72 -5.27
C CYS A 107 -12.89 -7.95 -6.45
N TYR A 108 -13.25 -8.66 -7.53
CA TYR A 108 -13.91 -8.07 -8.69
C TYR A 108 -15.23 -7.39 -8.31
N VAL A 109 -16.12 -8.08 -7.58
CA VAL A 109 -17.40 -7.52 -7.11
C VAL A 109 -17.18 -6.30 -6.23
N ALA A 110 -16.24 -6.37 -5.27
CA ALA A 110 -15.91 -5.24 -4.41
C ALA A 110 -15.34 -4.05 -5.18
N SER A 111 -14.57 -4.28 -6.25
CA SER A 111 -14.00 -3.21 -7.07
C SER A 111 -15.05 -2.36 -7.81
N LYS A 112 -16.22 -2.94 -8.08
CA LYS A 112 -17.37 -2.25 -8.68
C LYS A 112 -18.08 -1.32 -7.71
N LYS A 113 -18.00 -1.58 -6.39
CA LYS A 113 -18.71 -0.79 -5.37
C LYS A 113 -18.06 0.59 -5.20
N LYS A 114 -18.86 1.66 -5.24
CA LYS A 114 -18.41 3.02 -4.89
C LYS A 114 -18.53 3.24 -3.39
N LEU A 115 -17.74 4.17 -2.84
CA LEU A 115 -17.89 4.59 -1.44
C LEU A 115 -19.24 5.34 -1.28
N PRO A 116 -20.14 4.91 -0.37
CA PRO A 116 -21.40 5.60 -0.15
C PRO A 116 -21.21 7.06 0.25
N ALA A 117 -22.07 7.96 -0.27
CA ALA A 117 -22.00 9.39 0.05
C ALA A 117 -22.19 9.67 1.55
N SER A 118 -23.03 8.87 2.23
CA SER A 118 -23.23 8.93 3.67
C SER A 118 -21.93 8.66 4.44
N GLN A 119 -21.22 7.60 4.07
CA GLN A 119 -19.94 7.23 4.70
C GLN A 119 -18.87 8.29 4.45
N LYS A 120 -18.79 8.82 3.22
CA LYS A 120 -17.88 9.94 2.91
C LYS A 120 -18.20 11.17 3.78
N SER A 121 -19.48 11.52 3.93
CA SER A 121 -19.93 12.64 4.76
C SER A 121 -19.59 12.43 6.25
N GLN A 122 -19.80 11.22 6.78
CA GLN A 122 -19.45 10.86 8.15
C GLN A 122 -17.94 10.97 8.39
N LEU A 123 -17.12 10.47 7.47
CA LEU A 123 -15.66 10.56 7.57
C LEU A 123 -15.19 12.02 7.61
N THR A 124 -15.69 12.86 6.70
CA THR A 124 -15.34 14.29 6.66
C THR A 124 -15.81 15.02 7.93
N LYS A 125 -17.02 14.74 8.42
CA LYS A 125 -17.52 15.33 9.68
C LYS A 125 -16.66 14.93 10.88
N SER A 126 -16.30 13.64 10.98
CA SER A 126 -15.43 13.14 12.05
C SER A 126 -14.06 13.82 12.00
N ALA A 127 -13.44 13.86 10.82
CA ALA A 127 -12.13 14.46 10.63
C ALA A 127 -12.13 15.96 11.01
N LYS A 128 -13.19 16.70 10.62
CA LYS A 128 -13.33 18.12 10.94
C LYS A 128 -13.50 18.36 12.45
N LYS A 129 -14.25 17.50 13.12
CA LYS A 129 -14.48 17.61 14.57
C LYS A 129 -13.20 17.35 15.39
N SER A 130 -12.33 16.47 14.90
CA SER A 130 -11.13 16.05 15.62
C SER A 130 -9.84 16.77 15.19
N ALA A 131 -9.92 17.79 14.32
CA ALA A 131 -8.75 18.40 13.68
C ALA A 131 -7.77 17.33 13.15
N ALA A 132 -8.30 16.39 12.38
CA ALA A 132 -7.56 15.19 12.02
C ALA A 132 -6.34 15.49 11.14
N ASN A 133 -5.26 14.76 11.39
CA ASN A 133 -4.07 14.75 10.54
C ASN A 133 -4.21 13.69 9.45
N CYS A 134 -3.68 13.96 8.26
CA CYS A 134 -3.55 12.98 7.19
C CYS A 134 -2.94 11.68 7.72
N TYR A 135 -3.61 10.55 7.51
CA TYR A 135 -3.11 9.26 8.01
C TYR A 135 -1.73 8.88 7.47
N PHE A 136 -1.37 9.47 6.32
CA PHE A 136 -0.14 9.19 5.60
C PHE A 136 0.99 10.15 5.99
N CYS A 137 0.84 11.45 5.77
CA CYS A 137 1.94 12.39 5.97
C CYS A 137 1.90 13.11 7.32
N GLY A 138 0.79 13.01 8.06
CA GLY A 138 0.59 13.70 9.34
C GLY A 138 0.30 15.19 9.25
N VAL A 139 0.14 15.76 8.04
CA VAL A 139 -0.28 17.18 7.91
C VAL A 139 -1.71 17.35 8.42
N GLU A 140 -1.99 18.45 9.11
CA GLU A 140 -3.36 18.82 9.50
C GLU A 140 -4.23 18.98 8.24
N LEU A 141 -5.42 18.40 8.26
CA LEU A 141 -6.32 18.41 7.11
C LEU A 141 -7.17 19.67 7.07
N THR A 142 -7.32 20.24 5.86
CA THR A 142 -8.17 21.40 5.64
C THR A 142 -9.48 21.03 4.94
N TYR A 143 -10.44 21.96 5.01
CA TYR A 143 -11.79 21.84 4.43
C TYR A 143 -12.17 23.08 3.60
N LYS A 144 -11.20 23.96 3.33
CA LYS A 144 -11.43 25.29 2.74
C LYS A 144 -11.60 25.20 1.23
N SER A 145 -10.60 24.69 0.51
CA SER A 145 -10.67 24.52 -0.93
C SER A 145 -10.28 23.11 -1.36
N LYS A 146 -11.04 22.56 -2.32
CA LYS A 146 -10.71 21.28 -2.98
C LYS A 146 -9.44 21.34 -3.82
N THR A 147 -8.91 22.54 -4.07
CA THR A 147 -7.64 22.72 -4.78
C THR A 147 -6.45 22.44 -3.88
N ASP A 148 -6.61 22.61 -2.56
CA ASP A 148 -5.51 22.58 -1.60
C ASP A 148 -4.92 21.17 -1.48
N ASP A 149 -3.59 21.09 -1.39
CA ASP A 149 -2.86 19.82 -1.26
C ASP A 149 -3.22 19.07 0.03
N ASP A 150 -3.55 19.81 1.09
CA ASP A 150 -3.95 19.36 2.41
C ASP A 150 -5.47 19.13 2.55
N PHE A 151 -6.24 19.30 1.47
CA PHE A 151 -7.69 19.08 1.48
C PHE A 151 -8.02 17.65 1.89
N CYS A 152 -8.96 17.50 2.85
CA CYS A 152 -9.40 16.20 3.35
C CYS A 152 -10.14 15.38 2.29
N GLU A 153 -9.59 14.21 1.95
CA GLU A 153 -10.23 13.21 1.11
C GLU A 153 -10.40 11.88 1.85
N ALA A 154 -11.40 11.11 1.43
CA ALA A 154 -11.54 9.72 1.84
C ALA A 154 -10.60 8.89 0.97
N GLU A 155 -9.66 8.20 1.60
CA GLU A 155 -8.74 7.30 0.91
C GLU A 155 -8.90 5.87 1.43
N HIS A 156 -8.85 4.93 0.50
CA HIS A 156 -8.85 3.52 0.80
C HIS A 156 -7.42 3.04 1.08
N PHE A 157 -7.18 2.50 2.27
CA PHE A 157 -5.89 1.94 2.66
C PHE A 157 -5.46 0.85 1.65
N LEU A 158 -6.30 -0.17 1.45
CA LEU A 158 -6.23 -1.09 0.32
C LEU A 158 -7.08 -0.57 -0.85
N PRO A 159 -6.52 -0.50 -2.07
CA PRO A 159 -7.15 0.17 -3.19
C PRO A 159 -8.49 -0.47 -3.58
N ARG A 160 -9.52 0.38 -3.63
CA ARG A 160 -10.87 -0.02 -4.06
C ARG A 160 -10.87 -0.70 -5.43
N SER A 161 -10.09 -0.19 -6.38
CA SER A 161 -10.00 -0.76 -7.74
C SER A 161 -9.53 -2.20 -7.79
N LEU A 162 -8.92 -2.71 -6.71
CA LEU A 162 -8.46 -4.09 -6.56
C LEU A 162 -9.30 -4.87 -5.53
N GLY A 163 -10.45 -4.34 -5.10
CA GLY A 163 -11.32 -5.06 -4.18
C GLY A 163 -11.04 -4.84 -2.70
N GLY A 164 -10.38 -3.73 -2.32
CA GLY A 164 -10.17 -3.37 -0.91
C GLY A 164 -11.45 -3.10 -0.09
N GLY A 165 -12.63 -3.03 -0.71
CA GLY A 165 -13.91 -2.84 0.00
C GLY A 165 -14.08 -1.44 0.60
N ASN A 166 -15.20 -1.22 1.30
CA ASN A 166 -15.57 0.08 1.89
C ASN A 166 -15.64 0.02 3.42
N ASP A 167 -15.10 -1.02 4.06
CA ASP A 167 -15.20 -1.16 5.50
C ASP A 167 -14.47 -0.02 6.22
N VAL A 168 -14.95 0.32 7.42
CA VAL A 168 -14.43 1.45 8.21
C VAL A 168 -12.93 1.30 8.49
N SER A 169 -12.44 0.07 8.64
CA SER A 169 -11.00 -0.20 8.79
C SER A 169 -10.19 0.16 7.55
N ASN A 170 -10.78 0.05 6.35
CA ASN A 170 -10.13 0.30 5.07
C ASN A 170 -10.27 1.76 4.57
N VAL A 171 -11.15 2.58 5.14
CA VAL A 171 -11.34 3.98 4.70
C VAL A 171 -10.75 4.94 5.74
N LYS A 172 -9.77 5.74 5.33
CA LYS A 172 -9.05 6.71 6.17
C LYS A 172 -9.17 8.13 5.61
N HIS A 173 -8.91 9.13 6.44
CA HIS A 173 -8.79 10.52 6.01
C HIS A 173 -7.34 10.80 5.56
N ALA A 174 -7.18 11.23 4.32
CA ALA A 174 -5.88 11.60 3.74
C ALA A 174 -5.95 13.00 3.16
N CYS A 175 -4.79 13.65 3.01
CA CYS A 175 -4.72 14.83 2.18
C CYS A 175 -4.77 14.44 0.70
N LYS A 176 -5.36 15.31 -0.12
CA LYS A 176 -5.47 15.16 -1.57
C LYS A 176 -4.14 14.81 -2.23
N LYS A 177 -3.04 15.43 -1.79
CA LYS A 177 -1.70 15.16 -2.31
C LYS A 177 -1.28 13.70 -2.11
N CYS A 178 -1.37 13.19 -0.88
CA CYS A 178 -0.98 11.80 -0.58
C CYS A 178 -1.90 10.80 -1.26
N ASN A 179 -3.20 11.08 -1.31
CA ASN A 179 -4.17 10.27 -2.03
C ASN A 179 -3.82 10.15 -3.52
N SER A 180 -3.55 11.29 -4.17
CA SER A 180 -3.15 11.37 -5.57
C SER A 180 -1.84 10.63 -5.86
N LEU A 181 -0.87 10.67 -4.94
CA LEU A 181 0.40 9.96 -5.07
C LEU A 181 0.25 8.45 -4.88
N LYS A 182 -0.58 8.00 -3.94
CA LYS A 182 -0.80 6.57 -3.64
C LYS A 182 -1.45 5.81 -4.79
N LYS A 183 -2.45 6.40 -5.45
CA LYS A 183 -3.20 5.77 -6.55
C LYS A 183 -3.73 4.39 -6.13
N SER A 184 -3.57 3.38 -6.99
CA SER A 184 -4.02 2.00 -6.75
C SER A 184 -2.96 1.12 -6.11
N ARG A 185 -1.96 1.69 -5.42
CA ARG A 185 -0.89 0.89 -4.79
C ARG A 185 -1.35 0.21 -3.50
N ILE A 186 -0.90 -1.02 -3.28
CA ILE A 186 -1.29 -1.86 -2.13
C ILE A 186 -0.45 -1.56 -0.87
N ALA A 187 0.86 -1.48 -1.01
CA ALA A 187 1.79 -1.08 0.05
C ALA A 187 3.07 -0.49 -0.54
N GLY A 188 4.04 -0.11 0.29
CA GLY A 188 5.30 0.44 -0.19
C GLY A 188 6.12 -0.49 -1.08
N SER A 189 6.01 -1.81 -0.90
CA SER A 189 6.62 -2.83 -1.78
C SER A 189 5.98 -2.91 -3.17
N ASP A 190 4.86 -2.21 -3.40
CA ASP A 190 4.24 -2.00 -4.73
C ASP A 190 4.83 -0.78 -5.47
N LEU A 191 5.91 -0.19 -4.92
CA LEU A 191 6.72 0.83 -5.59
C LEU A 191 7.92 0.16 -6.24
N HIS A 192 8.37 0.72 -7.37
CA HIS A 192 9.65 0.40 -8.00
C HIS A 192 10.79 0.93 -7.13
N PHE A 193 11.11 0.22 -6.05
CA PHE A 193 12.11 0.65 -5.07
C PHE A 193 13.52 0.80 -5.68
N GLU A 194 13.80 0.07 -6.76
CA GLU A 194 14.98 0.22 -7.60
C GLU A 194 15.08 1.57 -8.31
N SER A 195 13.95 2.21 -8.59
CA SER A 195 13.89 3.54 -9.22
C SER A 195 14.09 4.67 -8.22
N LEU A 196 14.30 4.34 -6.94
CA LEU A 196 14.40 5.28 -5.83
C LEU A 196 15.81 5.27 -5.23
N VAL A 197 16.83 5.06 -6.06
CA VAL A 197 18.24 5.11 -5.68
C VAL A 197 18.87 6.40 -6.19
N TYR A 198 19.45 7.20 -5.29
CA TYR A 198 20.18 8.42 -5.64
C TYR A 198 21.59 8.40 -5.06
N PRO A 199 22.63 8.61 -5.90
CA PRO A 199 24.00 8.76 -5.41
C PRO A 199 24.10 10.06 -4.61
N PHE A 200 24.67 10.00 -3.41
CA PHE A 200 25.01 11.21 -2.65
C PHE A 200 26.33 11.80 -3.10
N THR A 201 26.34 13.14 -3.22
CA THR A 201 27.37 14.02 -2.64
C THR A 201 26.84 15.45 -2.42
N ASP A 202 25.78 15.89 -3.10
CA ASP A 202 25.25 17.25 -2.93
C ASP A 202 23.87 17.23 -2.26
N GLU A 203 23.80 17.75 -1.02
CA GLU A 203 22.56 18.10 -0.33
C GLU A 203 21.85 19.23 -1.10
N GLY A 204 21.12 18.87 -2.15
CA GLY A 204 20.32 19.80 -2.94
C GLY A 204 18.83 19.55 -2.73
N PRO A 205 18.01 20.56 -2.33
CA PRO A 205 16.55 20.43 -2.20
C PRO A 205 15.81 20.05 -3.50
N ASN A 206 16.53 19.93 -4.62
CA ASN A 206 15.98 19.69 -5.95
C ASN A 206 16.06 18.22 -6.43
N ARG A 207 16.59 17.27 -5.64
CA ARG A 207 16.72 15.87 -6.09
C ARG A 207 15.71 14.91 -5.46
N ILE A 208 15.35 15.10 -4.19
CA ILE A 208 14.28 14.34 -3.53
C ILE A 208 12.95 15.00 -3.82
N ASN A 209 12.30 14.59 -4.91
CA ASN A 209 10.95 15.08 -5.20
C ASN A 209 9.89 14.53 -4.22
N GLN A 210 8.67 15.04 -4.32
CA GLN A 210 7.55 14.64 -3.44
C GLN A 210 7.18 13.14 -3.55
N PHE A 211 7.44 12.49 -4.69
CA PHE A 211 7.22 11.07 -4.85
C PHE A 211 8.21 10.23 -4.04
N HIS A 212 9.48 10.66 -3.91
CA HIS A 212 10.46 10.01 -3.03
C HIS A 212 10.04 10.06 -1.57
N ILE A 213 9.63 11.24 -1.11
CA ILE A 213 9.14 11.44 0.27
C ILE A 213 7.91 10.57 0.53
N PHE A 214 6.99 10.50 -0.44
CA PHE A 214 5.84 9.62 -0.38
C PHE A 214 6.30 8.15 -0.31
N ALA A 215 7.15 7.71 -1.23
CA ALA A 215 7.61 6.33 -1.30
C ALA A 215 8.26 5.88 0.00
N ALA A 216 9.13 6.72 0.56
CA ALA A 216 9.76 6.52 1.85
C ALA A 216 8.75 6.31 2.97
N LYS A 217 7.78 7.21 3.08
CA LYS A 217 6.71 7.14 4.09
C LYS A 217 5.82 5.93 3.91
N TYR A 218 5.54 5.53 2.67
CA TYR A 218 4.68 4.39 2.41
C TYR A 218 5.38 3.07 2.72
N PHE A 219 6.66 2.98 2.39
CA PHE A 219 7.50 1.81 2.64
C PHE A 219 7.69 1.54 4.14
N ARG A 220 7.89 2.60 4.93
CA ARG A 220 8.10 2.52 6.37
C ARG A 220 6.80 2.59 7.21
N GLU A 221 5.62 2.47 6.59
CA GLU A 221 4.29 2.58 7.22
C GLU A 221 4.18 3.76 8.18
N PRO A 222 3.74 4.95 7.75
CA PRO A 222 4.00 6.26 8.38
C PRO A 222 3.99 6.32 9.93
N VAL A 223 5.03 5.78 10.57
CA VAL A 223 5.25 5.69 12.02
C VAL A 223 6.66 6.14 12.32
N CYS A 224 6.86 6.74 13.49
CA CYS A 224 8.20 7.07 13.96
C CYS A 224 8.98 5.79 14.28
N THR A 225 10.16 5.61 13.67
CA THR A 225 11.05 4.46 13.94
C THR A 225 11.43 4.36 15.42
N ILE A 226 11.54 5.51 16.13
CA ILE A 226 11.98 5.54 17.53
C ILE A 226 10.83 5.22 18.50
N CYS A 227 9.68 5.90 18.37
CA CYS A 227 8.58 5.76 19.35
C CYS A 227 7.40 4.92 18.87
N GLY A 228 7.40 4.45 17.62
CA GLY A 228 6.34 3.62 17.02
C GLY A 228 5.02 4.35 16.77
N LYS A 229 4.91 5.64 17.11
CA LYS A 229 3.67 6.41 16.96
C LYS A 229 3.46 6.85 15.51
N SER A 230 2.22 6.77 15.03
CA SER A 230 1.85 7.12 13.65
C SER A 230 1.92 8.62 13.37
N ALA A 231 2.07 8.97 12.09
CA ALA A 231 1.98 10.33 11.58
C ALA A 231 0.62 10.97 11.90
N SER A 232 -0.48 10.19 11.85
CA SER A 232 -1.80 10.69 12.27
C SER A 232 -1.83 11.17 13.72
N SER A 233 -1.03 10.57 14.61
CA SER A 233 -1.00 10.88 16.04
C SER A 233 0.04 11.92 16.44
N GLN A 234 1.16 12.00 15.71
CA GLN A 234 2.29 12.89 16.05
C GLN A 234 2.42 14.09 15.11
N GLY A 235 1.67 14.12 14.01
CA GLY A 235 1.85 15.08 12.94
C GLY A 235 2.92 14.63 11.93
N GLY A 236 3.55 15.60 11.27
CA GLY A 236 4.57 15.35 10.25
C GLY A 236 5.73 14.48 10.75
N LEU A 237 6.12 13.50 9.92
CA LEU A 237 7.36 12.72 10.12
C LEU A 237 8.45 13.23 9.17
N ASN A 238 9.64 13.45 9.73
CA ASN A 238 10.87 13.78 9.01
C ASN A 238 11.52 12.51 8.48
N ILE A 239 12.20 12.64 7.34
CA ILE A 239 13.01 11.54 6.77
C ILE A 239 14.45 11.77 7.20
N ARG A 240 15.11 10.72 7.69
CA ARG A 240 16.54 10.71 8.06
C ARG A 240 17.22 9.51 7.43
N HIS A 241 18.48 9.63 7.02
CA HIS A 241 19.25 8.46 6.61
C HIS A 241 19.62 7.62 7.82
N GLU A 242 19.68 6.31 7.64
CA GLU A 242 20.24 5.42 8.65
C GLU A 242 21.77 5.49 8.64
N ASN A 243 22.35 5.44 7.45
CA ASN A 243 23.76 5.66 7.17
C ASN A 243 23.95 6.86 6.26
N ALA A 244 24.51 7.94 6.80
CA ALA A 244 24.76 9.18 6.05
C ALA A 244 25.81 9.04 4.93
N ASN A 245 26.63 7.98 4.97
CA ASN A 245 27.68 7.72 3.98
C ASN A 245 27.24 6.78 2.85
N ASP A 246 25.98 6.34 2.85
CA ASP A 246 25.41 5.44 1.85
C ASP A 246 24.34 6.16 1.03
N ALA A 247 24.09 5.71 -0.21
CA ALA A 247 23.15 6.27 -1.17
C ALA A 247 21.72 6.40 -0.60
N TRP A 248 20.94 7.31 -1.19
CA TRP A 248 19.53 7.43 -0.80
C TRP A 248 18.79 6.27 -1.46
N HIS A 249 18.24 5.37 -0.66
CA HIS A 249 17.34 4.32 -1.12
C HIS A 249 16.30 4.01 -0.06
N LEU A 250 15.22 3.32 -0.44
CA LEU A 250 14.08 3.04 0.45
C LEU A 250 14.40 2.23 1.70
N PHE A 251 15.56 1.56 1.72
CA PHE A 251 16.01 0.80 2.88
C PHE A 251 16.92 1.61 3.82
N ASN A 252 17.60 2.65 3.33
CA ASN A 252 18.47 3.52 4.14
C ASN A 252 17.72 4.79 4.63
N ILE A 253 16.46 4.62 5.02
CA ILE A 253 15.60 5.73 5.46
C ILE A 253 14.82 5.38 6.71
N ASN A 254 14.81 6.33 7.64
CA ASN A 254 14.02 6.30 8.86
C ASN A 254 13.04 7.46 8.88
N LEU A 255 11.88 7.20 9.50
CA LEU A 255 10.87 8.22 9.75
C LEU A 255 10.95 8.63 11.21
N ILE A 256 11.12 9.91 11.50
CA ILE A 256 11.29 10.40 12.87
C ILE A 256 10.29 11.53 13.13
N CYS A 257 9.53 11.45 14.22
CA CYS A 257 8.65 12.55 14.62
C CYS A 257 9.45 13.69 15.24
N PHE A 258 8.91 14.91 15.20
CA PHE A 258 9.58 16.11 15.69
C PHE A 258 10.13 15.97 17.12
N LYS A 259 9.35 15.37 18.02
CA LYS A 259 9.77 15.14 19.42
C LYS A 259 10.99 14.23 19.54
N CYS A 260 11.07 13.19 18.72
CA CYS A 260 12.20 12.27 18.73
C CYS A 260 13.40 12.82 17.95
N SER A 261 13.23 13.81 17.07
CA SER A 261 14.37 14.48 16.42
C SER A 261 15.07 15.51 17.31
N GLU A 262 14.37 16.05 18.31
CA GLU A 262 14.93 16.99 19.30
C GLU A 262 15.55 16.29 20.50
N SER A 263 15.34 14.98 20.65
CA SER A 263 15.94 14.20 21.73
C SER A 263 17.39 13.84 21.33
N PRO A 264 18.41 14.30 22.09
CA PRO A 264 19.81 14.03 21.79
C PRO A 264 20.17 12.54 21.85
#